data_AF-A0A7V1E7I0-F1
#
_entry.id   AF-A0A7V1E7I0-F1
#
_cell.length_a   1.000
_cell.length_b   1.000
_cell.length_c   1.000
_cell.angle_alpha   90.00
_cell.angle_beta   90.00
_cell.angle_gamma   90.00
#
_symmetry.space_group_name_H-M   'P 1'
#
loop_
_entity.id
_entity.type
_entity.pdbx_description
1 polymer ?
#
loop_
_entity_poly.entity_id
_entity_poly.type
_entity_poly.pdbx_seq_one_letter_code
_entity_poly.pdbx_strand_id
1 'polypeptide(L)'
;MIELFKPIIFIYDQIVSVLLATLQFFANLTGDYGLAIILLTVAVRVIILPLTIKQTKSMQEMKRLQPKIKELQEKYKKDKQKLQQEIMKFYGEHKVNPLSGCLPLLLQLPIMFALFRVLLELGKDGGKRFLFFINDLSVSAGVAWTELATIAIVPYLVLVLLMIVTTYIPSRMMSTDPQQDWEQEG
;
A
#
# COMPACT_ATOMS: atom_id res chain seq x y z
N MET A 1 15.22 23.57 9.44
CA MET A 1 14.50 22.57 8.61
C MET A 1 13.64 21.61 9.47
N ILE A 2 14.07 21.24 10.70
CA ILE A 2 13.34 20.32 11.60
C ILE A 2 12.13 20.97 12.31
N GLU A 3 12.20 22.26 12.66
CA GLU A 3 11.10 22.98 13.33
C GLU A 3 9.82 23.12 12.49
N LEU A 4 9.94 23.15 11.15
CA LEU A 4 8.80 23.33 10.25
C LEU A 4 7.87 22.10 10.23
N PHE A 5 8.44 20.92 10.47
CA PHE A 5 7.70 19.65 10.47
C PHE A 5 7.21 19.23 11.86
N LYS A 6 7.61 19.91 12.95
CA LYS A 6 7.16 19.61 14.32
C LYS A 6 5.64 19.44 14.48
N PRO A 7 4.77 20.33 13.98
CA PRO A 7 3.32 20.17 14.16
C PRO A 7 2.78 18.96 13.38
N ILE A 8 3.34 18.67 12.21
CA ILE A 8 3.00 17.47 11.42
C ILE A 8 3.46 16.20 12.14
N ILE A 9 4.67 16.22 12.69
CA ILE A 9 5.23 15.12 13.48
C ILE A 9 4.42 14.90 14.76
N PHE A 10 3.96 15.95 15.43
CA PHE A 10 3.14 15.83 16.64
C PHE A 10 1.78 15.17 16.34
N ILE A 11 1.08 15.62 15.30
CA ILE A 11 -0.18 15.00 14.86
C ILE A 11 0.05 13.54 14.46
N TYR A 12 1.15 13.27 13.75
CA TYR A 12 1.54 11.92 13.38
C TYR A 12 1.82 11.04 14.60
N ASP A 13 2.53 11.55 15.61
CA ASP A 13 2.85 10.82 16.83
C ASP A 13 1.60 10.49 17.65
N GLN A 14 0.59 11.37 17.66
CA GLN A 14 -0.72 11.10 18.25
C GLN A 14 -1.49 10.00 17.51
N ILE A 15 -1.44 9.98 16.18
CA ILE A 15 -2.05 8.90 15.39
C ILE A 15 -1.34 7.58 15.67
N VAL A 16 -0.01 7.60 15.73
CA VAL A 16 0.81 6.42 16.02
C VAL A 16 0.57 5.92 17.44
N SER A 17 0.46 6.79 18.45
CA SER A 17 0.22 6.38 19.83
C SER A 17 -1.14 5.70 20.01
N VAL A 18 -2.19 6.22 19.37
CA VAL A 18 -3.52 5.59 19.33
C VAL A 18 -3.46 4.23 18.63
N LEU A 19 -2.74 4.14 17.51
CA LEU A 19 -2.54 2.89 16.77
C LEU A 19 -1.78 1.86 17.62
N LEU A 20 -0.73 2.27 18.33
CA LEU A 20 0.06 1.44 19.23
C LEU A 20 -0.75 0.96 20.42
N ALA A 21 -1.53 1.84 21.06
CA ALA A 21 -2.42 1.47 22.16
C ALA A 21 -3.45 0.42 21.72
N THR A 22 -4.02 0.61 20.52
CA THR A 22 -4.95 -0.36 19.92
C THR A 22 -4.26 -1.69 19.62
N LEU A 23 -3.04 -1.65 19.09
CA LEU A 23 -2.25 -2.85 18.81
C LEU A 23 -1.87 -3.59 20.10
N GLN A 24 -1.48 -2.89 21.16
CA GLN A 24 -1.20 -3.46 22.48
C GLN A 24 -2.46 -4.09 23.10
N PHE A 25 -3.63 -3.47 22.92
CA PHE A 25 -4.91 -4.05 23.34
C PHE A 25 -5.18 -5.39 22.65
N PHE A 26 -4.99 -5.47 21.32
CA PHE A 26 -5.14 -6.74 20.59
C PHE A 26 -4.05 -7.75 20.96
N ALA A 27 -2.80 -7.32 21.15
CA ALA A 27 -1.69 -8.20 21.53
C ALA A 27 -1.87 -8.80 22.93
N ASN A 28 -2.42 -8.04 23.89
CA ASN A 28 -2.77 -8.54 25.22
C ASN A 28 -3.91 -9.57 25.15
N LEU A 29 -4.81 -9.46 24.16
CA LEU A 29 -5.92 -10.40 23.98
C LEU A 29 -5.50 -11.70 23.28
N THR A 30 -4.60 -11.64 22.30
CA THR A 30 -4.15 -12.82 21.53
C THR A 30 -2.90 -13.48 22.07
N GLY A 31 -2.09 -12.79 22.88
CA GLY A 31 -0.78 -13.26 23.34
C GLY A 31 0.29 -13.33 22.24
N ASP A 32 -0.03 -12.91 21.01
CA ASP A 32 0.85 -12.93 19.84
C ASP A 32 0.70 -11.61 19.07
N TYR A 33 1.83 -10.94 18.86
CA TYR A 33 1.89 -9.63 18.21
C TYR A 33 1.62 -9.74 16.69
N GLY A 34 1.93 -10.88 16.07
CA GLY A 34 1.63 -11.13 14.65
C GLY A 34 0.14 -11.25 14.39
N LEU A 35 -0.60 -11.99 15.23
CA LEU A 35 -2.05 -12.06 15.14
C LEU A 35 -2.72 -10.71 15.44
N ALA A 36 -2.19 -9.94 16.39
CA ALA A 36 -2.68 -8.60 16.69
C ALA A 36 -2.52 -7.64 15.51
N ILE A 37 -1.38 -7.69 14.81
CA ILE A 37 -1.15 -6.89 13.60
C ILE A 37 -2.14 -7.29 12.49
N ILE A 38 -2.33 -8.60 12.25
CA ILE A 38 -3.27 -9.07 11.22
C ILE A 38 -4.69 -8.58 11.53
N LEU A 39 -5.17 -8.76 12.76
CA LEU A 39 -6.49 -8.29 13.19
C LEU A 39 -6.65 -6.78 13.04
N LEU A 40 -5.64 -6.01 13.47
CA LEU A 40 -5.62 -4.56 13.28
C LEU A 40 -5.71 -4.20 11.79
N THR A 41 -4.93 -4.85 10.94
CA THR A 41 -4.95 -4.57 9.49
C THR A 41 -6.29 -4.89 8.86
N VAL A 42 -6.96 -5.97 9.27
CA VAL A 42 -8.30 -6.35 8.79
C VAL A 42 -9.34 -5.32 9.25
N ALA A 43 -9.32 -4.93 10.53
CA ALA A 43 -10.24 -3.92 11.06
C ALA A 43 -10.09 -2.58 10.33
N VAL A 44 -8.86 -2.11 10.14
CA VAL A 44 -8.56 -0.89 9.38
C VAL A 44 -9.00 -1.05 7.91
N ARG A 45 -8.75 -2.20 7.28
CA ARG A 45 -9.21 -2.47 5.91
C ARG A 45 -10.71 -2.38 5.78
N VAL A 46 -11.47 -2.91 6.74
CA VAL A 46 -12.94 -2.85 6.73
C VAL A 46 -13.43 -1.40 6.81
N ILE A 47 -12.81 -0.57 7.66
CA ILE A 47 -13.15 0.86 7.78
C ILE A 47 -12.80 1.63 6.51
N ILE A 48 -11.66 1.33 5.88
CA ILE A 48 -11.18 2.01 4.67
C ILE A 48 -11.83 1.46 3.39
N LEU A 49 -12.42 0.26 3.42
CA LEU A 49 -13.05 -0.42 2.28
C LEU A 49 -14.01 0.48 1.46
N PRO A 50 -14.96 1.23 2.05
CA PRO A 50 -15.81 2.13 1.27
C PRO A 50 -15.02 3.25 0.56
N LEU A 51 -13.93 3.72 1.16
CA LEU A 51 -13.03 4.69 0.53
C LEU A 51 -12.25 4.04 -0.62
N THR A 52 -11.75 2.82 -0.43
CA THR A 52 -11.04 2.05 -1.47
C THR A 52 -11.93 1.76 -2.67
N ILE A 53 -13.23 1.43 -2.47
CA ILE A 53 -14.17 1.25 -3.58
C ILE A 53 -14.29 2.53 -4.43
N LYS A 54 -14.38 3.70 -3.78
CA LYS A 54 -14.41 4.99 -4.49
C LYS A 54 -13.11 5.26 -5.26
N GLN A 55 -11.96 4.92 -4.68
CA GLN A 55 -10.66 5.02 -5.35
C GLN A 55 -10.59 4.11 -6.59
N THR A 56 -11.02 2.86 -6.47
CA THR A 56 -11.05 1.89 -7.56
C THR A 56 -11.95 2.34 -8.70
N LYS A 57 -13.14 2.88 -8.39
CA LYS A 57 -14.04 3.44 -9.41
C LYS A 57 -13.37 4.58 -10.18
N SER A 58 -12.72 5.52 -9.49
CA SER A 58 -12.00 6.61 -10.16
C SER A 58 -10.85 6.11 -11.05
N MET A 59 -10.15 5.04 -10.65
CA MET A 59 -9.09 4.43 -11.46
C MET A 59 -9.64 3.74 -12.71
N GLN A 60 -10.83 3.14 -12.63
CA GLN A 60 -11.49 2.53 -13.80
C GLN A 60 -11.91 3.59 -14.82
N GLU A 61 -12.49 4.70 -14.38
CA GLU A 61 -12.84 5.81 -15.29
C GLU A 61 -11.58 6.42 -15.94
N MET A 62 -10.46 6.54 -15.21
CA MET A 62 -9.19 6.96 -15.83
C MET A 62 -8.75 5.99 -16.93
N LYS A 63 -8.86 4.68 -16.71
CA LYS A 63 -8.47 3.68 -17.73
C LYS A 63 -9.34 3.79 -18.98
N ARG A 64 -10.65 4.00 -18.82
CA ARG A 64 -11.57 4.25 -19.95
C ARG A 64 -11.19 5.47 -20.78
N LEU A 65 -10.61 6.48 -20.14
CA LEU A 65 -10.18 7.73 -20.79
C LEU A 65 -8.78 7.67 -21.42
N GLN A 66 -7.95 6.67 -21.09
CA GLN A 66 -6.60 6.53 -21.63
C GLN A 66 -6.50 6.53 -23.18
N PRO A 67 -7.37 5.85 -23.96
CA PRO A 67 -7.25 5.87 -25.43
C PRO A 67 -7.43 7.29 -26.00
N LYS A 68 -8.42 8.04 -25.51
CA LYS A 68 -8.64 9.45 -25.92
C LYS A 68 -7.47 10.36 -25.52
N ILE A 69 -6.83 10.08 -24.39
CA ILE A 69 -5.61 10.79 -23.98
C ILE A 69 -4.45 10.47 -24.92
N LYS A 70 -4.32 9.23 -25.41
CA LYS A 70 -3.32 8.88 -26.43
C LYS A 70 -3.58 9.64 -27.72
N GLU A 71 -4.82 9.73 -28.20
CA GLU A 71 -5.17 10.55 -29.37
C GLU A 71 -4.80 12.03 -29.19
N LEU A 72 -5.04 12.60 -28.00
CA LEU A 72 -4.62 13.96 -27.66
C LEU A 72 -3.09 14.10 -27.68
N GLN A 73 -2.37 13.13 -27.13
CA GLN A 73 -0.91 13.06 -27.20
C GLN A 73 -0.43 13.00 -28.65
N GLU A 74 -1.15 12.30 -29.53
CA GLU A 74 -0.81 12.24 -30.94
C GLU A 74 -1.04 13.55 -31.68
N LYS A 75 -2.18 14.20 -31.40
CA LYS A 75 -2.55 15.49 -31.99
C LYS A 75 -1.59 16.62 -31.58
N TYR A 76 -1.07 16.59 -30.36
CA TYR A 76 -0.20 17.65 -29.81
C TYR A 76 1.25 17.19 -29.55
N LYS A 77 1.76 16.15 -30.24
CA LYS A 77 3.16 15.64 -30.08
C LYS A 77 4.23 16.75 -30.14
N LYS A 78 4.00 17.79 -30.94
CA LYS A 78 4.94 18.90 -31.19
C LYS A 78 4.86 20.02 -30.14
N ASP A 79 3.81 20.10 -29.34
CA ASP A 79 3.58 21.17 -28.38
C ASP A 79 3.23 20.60 -27.00
N LYS A 80 4.28 20.35 -26.20
CA LYS A 80 4.15 19.75 -24.87
C LYS A 80 3.38 20.64 -23.88
N GLN A 81 3.48 21.96 -24.00
CA GLN A 81 2.76 22.88 -23.12
C GLN A 81 1.27 22.84 -23.39
N LYS A 82 0.88 22.90 -24.67
CA LYS A 82 -0.52 22.80 -25.07
C LYS A 82 -1.11 21.42 -24.77
N LEU A 83 -0.32 20.36 -24.98
CA LEU A 83 -0.71 19.00 -24.59
C LEU A 83 -1.04 18.89 -23.11
N GLN A 84 -0.19 19.43 -22.22
CA GLN A 84 -0.42 19.34 -20.78
C GLN A 84 -1.69 20.12 -20.35
N GLN A 85 -1.95 21.27 -20.97
CA GLN A 85 -3.16 22.06 -20.71
C GLN A 85 -4.43 21.32 -21.18
N GLU A 86 -4.41 20.76 -22.39
CA GLU A 86 -5.56 20.03 -22.95
C GLU A 86 -5.84 18.73 -22.19
N ILE A 87 -4.80 18.00 -21.75
CA ILE A 87 -4.96 16.83 -20.87
C ILE A 87 -5.63 17.24 -19.55
N MET A 88 -5.21 18.34 -18.92
CA MET A 88 -5.81 18.81 -17.66
C MET A 88 -7.27 19.26 -17.84
N LYS A 89 -7.59 19.97 -18.93
CA LYS A 89 -8.97 20.32 -19.28
C LYS A 89 -9.82 19.07 -19.50
N PHE A 90 -9.31 18.10 -20.24
CA PHE A 90 -9.99 16.84 -20.52
C PHE A 90 -10.31 16.06 -19.24
N TYR A 91 -9.38 15.98 -18.28
CA TYR A 91 -9.65 15.40 -16.96
C TYR A 91 -10.72 16.16 -16.17
N GLY A 92 -10.73 17.50 -16.25
CA GLY A 92 -11.72 18.35 -15.61
C GLY A 92 -13.13 18.17 -16.18
N GLU A 93 -13.26 18.10 -17.50
CA GLU A 93 -14.53 17.87 -18.21
C GLU A 93 -15.15 16.52 -17.86
N HIS A 94 -14.33 15.47 -17.76
CA HIS A 94 -14.78 14.12 -17.40
C HIS A 94 -14.87 13.89 -15.88
N LYS A 95 -14.57 14.90 -15.05
CA LYS A 95 -14.59 14.85 -13.58
C LYS A 95 -13.75 13.73 -12.97
N VAL A 96 -12.65 13.37 -13.62
CA VAL A 96 -11.75 12.31 -13.14
C VAL A 96 -10.51 12.94 -12.52
N ASN A 97 -10.18 12.54 -11.29
CA ASN A 97 -9.03 13.09 -10.57
C ASN A 97 -7.78 12.21 -10.75
N PRO A 98 -6.71 12.68 -11.43
CA PRO A 98 -5.49 11.90 -11.63
C PRO A 98 -4.76 11.56 -10.33
N LEU A 99 -5.00 12.31 -9.25
CA LEU A 99 -4.38 12.09 -7.94
C LEU A 99 -5.03 10.95 -7.15
N SER A 100 -6.20 10.46 -7.57
CA SER A 100 -6.85 9.33 -6.90
C SER A 100 -6.05 8.03 -7.01
N GLY A 101 -5.14 7.91 -7.98
CA GLY A 101 -4.26 6.75 -8.16
C GLY A 101 -3.05 6.69 -7.21
N CYS A 102 -2.55 7.83 -6.72
CA CYS A 102 -1.41 7.86 -5.77
C CYS A 102 -1.86 7.91 -4.30
N LEU A 103 -3.16 8.06 -4.05
CA LEU A 103 -3.76 8.09 -2.71
C LEU A 103 -3.43 6.85 -1.85
N PRO A 104 -3.39 5.61 -2.39
CA PRO A 104 -2.97 4.44 -1.64
C PRO A 104 -1.51 4.51 -1.19
N LEU A 105 -0.61 5.06 -2.02
CA LEU A 105 0.81 5.21 -1.69
C LEU A 105 1.01 6.22 -0.56
N LEU A 106 0.26 7.33 -0.63
CA LEU A 106 0.27 8.37 0.39
C LEU A 106 -0.22 7.86 1.75
N LEU A 107 -1.21 6.97 1.76
CA LEU A 107 -1.70 6.31 2.96
C LEU A 107 -0.77 5.18 3.45
N GLN A 108 -0.03 4.53 2.55
CA GLN A 108 0.91 3.46 2.89
C GLN A 108 2.15 3.96 3.63
N LEU A 109 2.66 5.14 3.27
CA LEU A 109 3.87 5.71 3.89
C LEU A 109 3.77 5.81 5.43
N PRO A 110 2.71 6.41 6.01
CA PRO A 110 2.49 6.43 7.47
C PRO A 110 2.51 5.04 8.12
N ILE A 111 1.83 4.07 7.51
CA ILE A 111 1.71 2.72 8.06
C ILE A 111 3.09 2.04 8.12
N MET A 112 3.94 2.27 7.11
CA MET A 112 5.29 1.72 7.06
C MET A 112 6.18 2.27 8.17
N PHE A 113 6.13 3.58 8.43
CA PHE A 113 6.88 4.18 9.54
C PHE A 113 6.38 3.74 10.92
N ALA A 114 5.07 3.56 11.08
CA ALA A 114 4.48 3.03 12.32
C ALA A 114 4.95 1.59 12.59
N LEU A 115 4.87 0.71 11.59
CA LEU A 115 5.37 -0.67 11.70
C LEU A 115 6.87 -0.74 11.97
N PHE A 116 7.66 0.14 11.36
CA PHE A 116 9.10 0.22 11.62
C PHE A 116 9.41 0.57 13.08
N ARG A 117 8.68 1.52 13.67
CA ARG A 117 8.83 1.84 15.11
C ARG A 117 8.43 0.69 16.01
N VAL A 118 7.32 0.01 15.70
CA VAL A 118 6.90 -1.21 16.42
C VAL A 118 8.01 -2.26 16.38
N LEU A 119 8.59 -2.50 15.21
CA LEU A 119 9.66 -3.49 15.05
C LEU A 119 10.91 -3.11 15.86
N LEU A 120 11.28 -1.83 15.91
CA LEU A 120 12.39 -1.34 16.73
C LEU A 120 12.13 -1.51 18.23
N GLU A 121 10.90 -1.35 18.70
CA GLU A 121 10.51 -1.58 20.10
C GLU A 121 10.51 -3.08 20.43
N LEU A 122 9.99 -3.93 19.54
CA LEU A 122 10.00 -5.38 19.70
C LEU A 122 11.42 -5.98 19.71
N GLY A 123 12.36 -5.38 18.97
CA GLY A 123 13.77 -5.76 19.01
C GLY A 123 14.46 -5.44 20.34
N LYS A 124 13.96 -4.46 21.11
CA LYS A 124 14.50 -4.13 22.45
C LYS A 124 14.03 -5.09 23.53
N ASP A 125 12.85 -5.67 23.37
CA ASP A 125 12.24 -6.62 24.32
C ASP A 125 12.71 -8.08 24.11
N GLY A 126 13.71 -8.32 23.27
CA GLY A 126 14.33 -9.65 23.10
C GLY A 126 13.60 -10.61 22.15
N GLY A 127 12.86 -10.07 21.17
CA GLY A 127 12.18 -10.89 20.15
C GLY A 127 10.88 -11.50 20.67
N LYS A 128 9.74 -10.99 20.21
CA LYS A 128 8.42 -11.58 20.50
C LYS A 128 7.96 -12.40 19.30
N ARG A 129 7.31 -13.54 19.57
CA ARG A 129 6.74 -14.42 18.54
C ARG A 129 5.86 -13.64 17.57
N PHE A 130 6.07 -13.89 16.28
CA PHE A 130 5.28 -13.33 15.20
C PHE A 130 4.68 -14.45 14.38
N LEU A 131 3.37 -14.69 14.53
CA LEU A 131 2.71 -15.92 14.10
C LEU A 131 3.33 -17.13 14.81
N PHE A 132 2.52 -18.16 15.09
CA PHE A 132 2.92 -19.37 15.82
C PHE A 132 4.23 -20.08 15.37
N PHE A 133 4.80 -19.69 14.23
CA PHE A 133 5.95 -20.30 13.56
C PHE A 133 7.25 -19.48 13.57
N ILE A 134 7.23 -18.17 13.84
CA ILE A 134 8.46 -17.34 13.81
C ILE A 134 8.77 -16.85 15.22
N ASN A 135 9.86 -17.35 15.79
CA ASN A 135 10.28 -17.01 17.16
C ASN A 135 10.94 -15.63 17.28
N ASP A 136 11.36 -15.00 16.18
CA ASP A 136 11.93 -13.65 16.22
C ASP A 136 11.67 -12.88 14.92
N LEU A 137 10.95 -11.75 15.03
CA LEU A 137 10.62 -10.87 13.91
C LEU A 137 11.73 -9.84 13.61
N SER A 138 12.63 -9.60 14.57
CA SER A 138 13.67 -8.56 14.47
C SER A 138 14.86 -9.00 13.62
N VAL A 139 14.98 -10.30 13.40
CA VAL A 139 16.01 -10.95 12.58
C VAL A 139 15.66 -10.71 11.11
N SER A 140 16.28 -9.68 10.53
CA SER A 140 16.16 -9.34 9.11
C SER A 140 16.45 -10.57 8.24
N ALA A 141 15.67 -10.78 7.18
CA ALA A 141 15.92 -11.83 6.20
C ALA A 141 17.40 -11.88 5.76
N GLY A 142 18.11 -10.74 5.76
CA GLY A 142 19.54 -10.65 5.45
C GLY A 142 20.48 -11.51 6.31
N VAL A 143 20.19 -11.76 7.59
CA VAL A 143 21.03 -12.65 8.43
C VAL A 143 20.66 -14.12 8.28
N ALA A 144 19.44 -14.43 7.81
CA ALA A 144 19.04 -15.78 7.45
C ALA A 144 19.69 -16.26 6.13
N TRP A 145 20.08 -15.33 5.25
CA TRP A 145 20.80 -15.64 4.00
C TRP A 145 22.31 -15.86 4.21
N THR A 146 22.92 -15.27 5.24
CA THR A 146 24.36 -15.44 5.53
C THR A 146 24.66 -16.75 6.27
N GLU A 147 23.72 -17.24 7.08
CA GLU A 147 23.77 -18.56 7.74
C GLU A 147 23.14 -19.61 6.81
N LEU A 148 23.83 -19.92 5.71
CA LEU A 148 23.42 -20.97 4.77
C LEU A 148 23.39 -22.33 5.49
N ALA A 149 22.18 -22.90 5.63
CA ALA A 149 21.84 -24.29 5.94
C ALA A 149 21.17 -24.61 7.30
N THR A 150 20.10 -23.90 7.66
CA THR A 150 19.14 -24.42 8.65
C THR A 150 17.71 -24.46 8.12
N ILE A 151 16.93 -25.43 8.63
CA ILE A 151 15.50 -25.67 8.38
C ILE A 151 14.65 -24.41 8.69
N ALA A 152 15.23 -23.42 9.39
CA ALA A 152 14.62 -22.14 9.73
C ALA A 152 14.36 -21.20 8.53
N ILE A 153 14.95 -21.44 7.34
CA ILE A 153 14.71 -20.63 6.13
C ILE A 153 13.40 -21.04 5.42
N VAL A 154 12.95 -22.30 5.59
CA VAL A 154 11.78 -22.86 4.90
C VAL A 154 10.51 -22.02 5.10
N PRO A 155 10.18 -21.53 6.30
CA PRO A 155 9.02 -20.67 6.52
C PRO A 155 9.11 -19.33 5.76
N TYR A 156 10.32 -18.74 5.65
CA TYR A 156 10.52 -17.48 4.94
C TYR A 156 10.38 -17.63 3.43
N LEU A 157 10.86 -18.74 2.85
CA LEU A 157 10.69 -19.03 1.41
C LEU A 157 9.21 -19.25 1.05
N VAL A 158 8.46 -19.95 1.90
CA VAL A 158 7.01 -20.11 1.73
C VAL A 158 6.31 -18.75 1.78
N LEU A 159 6.68 -17.86 2.69
CA LEU A 159 6.15 -16.50 2.77
C LEU A 159 6.47 -15.68 1.52
N VAL A 160 7.69 -15.76 0.98
CA VAL A 160 8.09 -15.03 -0.24
C VAL A 160 7.31 -15.54 -1.45
N LEU A 161 7.18 -16.85 -1.62
CA LEU A 161 6.36 -17.42 -2.70
C LEU A 161 4.89 -16.99 -2.57
N LEU A 162 4.35 -16.98 -1.34
CA LEU A 162 2.99 -16.51 -1.08
C LEU A 162 2.85 -15.02 -1.43
N MET A 163 3.82 -14.17 -1.08
CA MET A 163 3.86 -12.74 -1.43
C MET A 163 3.87 -12.52 -2.95
N ILE A 164 4.63 -13.34 -3.69
CA ILE A 164 4.68 -13.28 -5.16
C ILE A 164 3.30 -13.64 -5.74
N VAL A 165 2.71 -14.76 -5.29
CA VAL A 165 1.40 -15.22 -5.77
C VAL A 165 0.31 -14.19 -5.44
N THR A 166 0.30 -13.68 -4.20
CA THR A 166 -0.70 -12.71 -3.74
C THR A 166 -0.56 -11.35 -4.39
N THR A 167 0.63 -10.96 -4.86
CA THR A 167 0.83 -9.71 -5.63
C THR A 167 0.50 -9.91 -7.11
N TYR A 168 0.74 -11.11 -7.64
CA TYR A 168 0.44 -11.44 -9.02
C TYR A 168 -1.06 -11.42 -9.32
N ILE A 169 -1.89 -11.97 -8.43
CA ILE A 169 -3.35 -12.05 -8.64
C ILE A 169 -3.99 -10.66 -8.82
N PRO A 170 -3.84 -9.69 -7.90
CA PRO A 170 -4.39 -8.34 -8.05
C PRO A 170 -3.81 -7.60 -9.27
N SER A 171 -2.53 -7.81 -9.58
CA SER A 171 -1.89 -7.20 -10.75
C SER A 171 -2.56 -7.65 -12.05
N ARG A 172 -2.94 -8.93 -12.15
CA ARG A 172 -3.65 -9.47 -13.32
C ARG A 172 -5.11 -9.05 -13.38
N MET A 173 -5.80 -8.99 -12.25
CA MET A 173 -7.18 -8.49 -12.19
C MET A 173 -7.26 -7.01 -12.56
N MET A 174 -6.22 -6.24 -12.23
CA MET A 174 -6.15 -4.82 -12.56
C MET A 174 -5.69 -4.58 -14.01
N SER A 175 -5.05 -5.53 -14.67
CA SER A 175 -4.65 -5.45 -16.09
C SER A 175 -5.72 -5.91 -17.08
N THR A 176 -6.90 -6.34 -16.63
CA THR A 176 -8.01 -6.66 -17.55
C THR A 176 -8.47 -5.36 -18.21
N ASP A 177 -8.09 -5.20 -19.48
CA ASP A 177 -8.21 -3.98 -20.28
C ASP A 177 -9.68 -3.57 -20.48
N PRO A 178 -10.12 -2.39 -19.99
CA PRO A 178 -11.31 -1.71 -20.50
C PRO A 178 -11.12 -1.26 -21.95
N GLN A 179 -9.93 -1.50 -22.50
CA GLN A 179 -9.52 -1.08 -23.82
C GLN A 179 -10.15 -1.94 -24.95
N GLN A 180 -10.89 -3.00 -24.62
CA GLN A 180 -11.64 -3.81 -25.60
C GLN A 180 -13.12 -3.38 -25.74
N ASP A 181 -13.67 -2.67 -24.75
CA ASP A 181 -15.10 -2.35 -24.72
C ASP A 181 -15.46 -1.20 -25.70
N TRP A 182 -14.52 -0.30 -26.02
CA TRP A 182 -14.75 0.84 -26.94
C TRP A 182 -14.60 0.49 -28.42
N GLU A 183 -13.90 -0.59 -28.77
CA GLU A 183 -13.85 -1.12 -30.14
C GLU A 183 -15.15 -1.84 -30.53
N GLN A 184 -16.02 -2.16 -29.56
CA GLN A 184 -17.28 -2.87 -29.78
C GLN A 184 -18.50 -1.94 -29.84
N GLU A 185 -18.38 -0.68 -29.38
CA GLU A 185 -19.48 0.30 -29.33
C GLU A 185 -19.37 1.41 -30.41
N GLY A 186 -18.30 1.42 -31.22
CA GLY A 186 -17.98 2.46 -32.21
C GLY A 186 -18.29 2.08 -33.65
#